data_AF-O17681-F1
#
_entry.id   AF-O17681-F1
#
_cell.length_a   1.000
_cell.length_b   1.000
_cell.length_c   1.000
_cell.angle_alpha   90.00
_cell.angle_beta   90.00
_cell.angle_gamma   90.00
#
_symmetry.space_group_name_H-M   'P 1'
#
loop_
_entity.id
_entity.type
_entity.pdbx_description
1 polymer ?
#
loop_
_entity_poly.entity_id
_entity_poly.type
_entity_poly.pdbx_seq_one_letter_code
_entity_poly.pdbx_strand_id
1 'polypeptide(L)'
;MISLSDPSRIDPHILKVIKEQLILLLHANVCTKRDRENYQAAINGQPARHPRCDLPSCGLFKYTLSHLNMCTNGSHCLIDYCNTSKQLIKHWRECQNRACAICAPLRRLQTFGGS
;
A
#
# COMPACT_ATOMS: atom_id res chain seq x y z
N MET A 1 10.57 -17.08 6.88
CA MET A 1 9.39 -16.19 6.80
C MET A 1 9.63 -15.00 7.71
N ILE A 2 9.49 -13.77 7.21
CA ILE A 2 9.65 -12.57 8.03
C ILE A 2 8.39 -12.42 8.89
N SER A 3 8.52 -12.51 10.21
CA SER A 3 7.40 -12.31 11.14
C SER A 3 7.22 -10.82 11.40
N LEU A 4 6.20 -10.21 10.79
CA LEU A 4 5.85 -8.79 10.96
C LEU A 4 5.33 -8.45 12.37
N SER A 5 5.13 -9.48 13.21
CA SER A 5 4.66 -9.36 14.59
C SER A 5 5.74 -8.84 15.55
N ASP A 6 7.02 -9.06 15.24
CA ASP A 6 8.14 -8.54 16.03
C ASP A 6 9.10 -7.75 15.13
N PRO A 7 8.80 -6.47 14.82
CA PRO A 7 9.63 -5.64 13.96
C PRO A 7 11.01 -5.36 14.56
N SER A 8 11.19 -5.57 15.86
CA SER A 8 12.45 -5.42 16.61
C SER A 8 13.56 -6.34 16.10
N ARG A 9 13.18 -7.50 15.52
CA ARG A 9 14.09 -8.50 14.98
C ARG A 9 14.30 -8.40 13.47
N ILE A 10 13.62 -7.46 12.81
CA ILE A 10 13.75 -7.26 11.37
C ILE A 10 14.94 -6.32 11.14
N ASP A 11 15.84 -6.72 10.24
CA ASP A 11 16.98 -5.90 9.83
C ASP A 11 16.52 -4.47 9.47
N PRO A 12 17.21 -3.42 9.93
CA PRO A 12 16.79 -2.04 9.70
C PRO A 12 16.65 -1.70 8.21
N HIS A 13 17.46 -2.31 7.35
CA HIS A 13 17.36 -2.13 5.90
C HIS A 13 16.07 -2.75 5.36
N ILE A 14 15.75 -3.98 5.78
CA ILE A 14 14.50 -4.66 5.41
C ILE A 14 13.29 -3.90 5.95
N LEU A 15 13.34 -3.40 7.19
CA LEU A 15 12.27 -2.62 7.79
C LEU A 15 11.98 -1.35 6.99
N LYS A 16 13.02 -0.68 6.47
CA LYS A 16 12.86 0.49 5.60
C LYS A 16 12.14 0.13 4.30
N VAL A 17 12.58 -0.93 3.63
CA VAL A 17 11.96 -1.42 2.38
C VAL A 17 10.48 -1.78 2.61
N ILE A 18 10.18 -2.48 3.70
CA ILE A 18 8.80 -2.83 4.08
C ILE A 18 7.95 -1.57 4.29
N LYS A 19 8.47 -0.56 4.99
CA LYS A 19 7.76 0.72 5.19
C LYS A 19 7.49 1.42 3.87
N GLU A 20 8.49 1.53 3.00
CA GLU A 20 8.35 2.16 1.69
C GLU A 20 7.31 1.42 0.83
N GLN A 21 7.38 0.09 0.78
CA GLN A 21 6.36 -0.70 0.08
C GLN A 21 4.95 -0.45 0.64
N LEU A 22 4.79 -0.37 1.96
CA LEU A 22 3.49 -0.12 2.56
C LEU A 22 2.96 1.29 2.19
N ILE A 23 3.80 2.33 2.20
CA ILE A 23 3.41 3.68 1.74
C ILE A 23 2.90 3.61 0.32
N LEU A 24 3.64 2.95 -0.56
CA LEU A 24 3.32 2.88 -1.99
C LEU A 24 2.05 2.07 -2.25
N LEU A 25 1.81 1.00 -1.49
CA LEU A 25 0.55 0.24 -1.54
C LEU A 25 -0.64 1.08 -1.07
N LEU A 26 -0.48 1.87 0.00
CA LEU A 26 -1.52 2.76 0.50
C LEU A 26 -1.81 3.88 -0.50
N HIS A 27 -0.77 4.49 -1.06
CA HIS A 27 -0.88 5.47 -2.14
C HIS A 27 -1.62 4.85 -3.35
N ALA A 28 -1.22 3.66 -3.80
CA ALA A 28 -1.83 3.00 -4.94
C ALA A 28 -3.32 2.74 -4.72
N ASN A 29 -3.74 2.40 -3.50
CA ASN A 29 -5.16 2.25 -3.17
C ASN A 29 -5.95 3.54 -3.36
N VAL A 30 -5.46 4.65 -2.78
CA VAL A 30 -6.08 5.98 -2.92
C VAL A 30 -6.05 6.42 -4.38
N CYS A 31 -4.92 6.24 -5.06
CA CYS A 31 -4.74 6.66 -6.44
C CYS A 31 -5.63 5.86 -7.40
N THR A 32 -5.87 4.57 -7.17
CA THR A 32 -6.84 3.77 -7.94
C THR A 32 -8.27 4.29 -7.76
N LYS A 33 -8.64 4.73 -6.55
CA LYS A 33 -9.95 5.34 -6.32
C LYS A 33 -10.08 6.66 -7.08
N ARG A 34 -9.05 7.53 -7.01
CA ARG A 34 -9.00 8.80 -7.76
C ARG A 34 -9.09 8.58 -9.28
N ASP A 35 -8.38 7.57 -9.79
CA ASP A 35 -8.39 7.18 -11.19
C ASP A 35 -9.80 6.81 -11.66
N ARG A 36 -10.50 5.99 -10.86
CA ARG A 36 -11.89 5.61 -11.12
C ARG A 36 -12.86 6.80 -11.07
N GLU A 37 -12.67 7.73 -10.14
CA GLU A 37 -13.47 8.97 -10.08
C GLU A 37 -13.22 9.87 -11.30
N ASN A 38 -11.96 9.99 -11.74
CA ASN A 38 -11.60 10.73 -12.95
C ASN A 38 -12.18 10.05 -14.21
N TYR A 39 -12.12 8.73 -14.29
CA TYR A 39 -12.72 7.96 -15.38
C TYR A 39 -14.24 8.15 -15.43
N GLN A 40 -14.91 8.11 -14.26
CA GLN A 40 -16.34 8.43 -14.19
C GLN A 40 -16.64 9.87 -14.59
N ALA A 41 -15.85 10.84 -14.13
CA ALA A 41 -16.01 12.24 -14.54
C ALA A 41 -15.90 12.37 -16.07
N ALA A 42 -14.92 11.72 -16.69
CA ALA A 42 -14.74 11.73 -18.15
C ALA A 42 -15.96 11.12 -18.90
N ILE A 43 -16.51 10.00 -18.43
CA ILE A 43 -17.73 9.40 -19.02
C ILE A 43 -18.93 10.35 -18.90
N ASN A 44 -19.01 11.13 -17.82
CA ASN A 44 -20.06 12.13 -17.61
C ASN A 44 -19.78 13.49 -18.27
N GLY A 45 -18.70 13.62 -19.06
CA GLY A 45 -18.29 14.89 -19.67
C GLY A 45 -17.82 15.96 -18.67
N GLN A 46 -17.48 15.56 -17.44
CA GLN A 46 -16.99 16.44 -16.37
C GLN A 46 -15.46 16.51 -16.40
N PRO A 47 -14.85 17.63 -15.94
CA PRO A 47 -13.41 17.69 -15.75
C PRO A 47 -12.95 16.69 -14.69
N ALA A 48 -11.67 16.28 -14.78
CA ALA A 48 -11.06 15.38 -13.81
C ALA A 48 -11.19 15.94 -12.38
N ARG A 49 -11.68 15.12 -11.44
CA ARG A 49 -11.87 15.51 -10.03
C ARG A 49 -10.56 15.56 -9.25
N HIS A 50 -9.57 14.79 -9.69
CA HIS A 50 -8.28 14.65 -9.02
C HIS A 50 -7.12 14.85 -10.01
N PRO A 51 -5.98 15.40 -9.56
CA PRO A 51 -4.80 15.52 -10.40
C PRO A 51 -4.28 14.15 -10.85
N ARG A 52 -3.62 14.12 -12.01
CA ARG A 52 -2.88 12.93 -12.44
C ARG A 52 -1.76 12.65 -11.46
N CYS A 53 -1.56 11.37 -11.15
CA CYS A 53 -0.46 10.96 -10.29
C CYS A 53 0.84 10.92 -11.10
N ASP A 54 1.86 11.62 -10.61
CA ASP A 54 3.20 11.68 -11.22
C ASP A 54 4.18 10.64 -10.64
N LEU A 55 3.75 9.88 -9.62
CA LEU A 55 4.62 8.93 -8.94
C LEU A 55 4.95 7.74 -9.86
N PRO A 56 6.22 7.54 -10.27
CA PRO A 56 6.58 6.56 -11.30
C PRO A 56 6.28 5.12 -10.86
N SER A 57 6.42 4.84 -9.57
CA SER A 57 6.13 3.52 -9.01
C SER A 57 4.63 3.26 -8.82
N CYS A 58 3.76 4.27 -8.94
CA CYS A 58 2.32 4.08 -8.67
C CYS A 58 1.69 2.98 -9.54
N GLY A 59 2.03 2.93 -10.83
CA GLY A 59 1.52 1.88 -11.74
C GLY A 59 1.88 0.47 -11.28
N LEU A 60 3.15 0.26 -10.89
CA LEU A 60 3.61 -1.02 -10.36
C LEU A 60 2.86 -1.41 -9.08
N PHE A 61 2.75 -0.49 -8.12
CA PHE A 61 2.07 -0.78 -6.86
C PHE A 61 0.56 -0.92 -7.00
N LYS A 62 -0.08 -0.28 -7.99
CA LYS A 62 -1.48 -0.55 -8.36
C LYS A 62 -1.65 -1.99 -8.84
N TYR A 63 -0.75 -2.46 -9.71
CA TYR A 63 -0.76 -3.85 -10.16
C TYR A 63 -0.53 -4.82 -9.00
N THR A 64 0.48 -4.57 -8.16
CA THR A 64 0.75 -5.37 -6.96
C THR A 64 -0.47 -5.39 -6.03
N LEU A 65 -1.11 -4.25 -5.78
CA LEU A 65 -2.30 -4.19 -4.92
C LEU A 65 -3.48 -4.99 -5.51
N SER A 66 -3.68 -4.92 -6.83
CA SER A 66 -4.70 -5.72 -7.52
C SER A 66 -4.40 -7.22 -7.36
N HIS A 67 -3.15 -7.60 -7.60
CA HIS A 67 -2.67 -8.96 -7.38
C HIS A 67 -2.88 -9.41 -5.93
N LEU A 68 -2.53 -8.61 -4.91
CA LEU A 68 -2.72 -8.97 -3.51
C LEU A 68 -4.19 -9.21 -3.14
N ASN A 69 -5.14 -8.51 -3.79
CA ASN A 69 -6.56 -8.75 -3.59
C ASN A 69 -7.06 -10.02 -4.28
N MET A 70 -6.57 -10.34 -5.47
CA MET A 70 -7.04 -11.51 -6.25
C MET A 70 -6.27 -12.80 -5.95
N CYS A 71 -5.03 -12.70 -5.50
CA CYS A 71 -4.16 -13.85 -5.30
C CYS A 71 -4.69 -14.71 -4.15
N THR A 72 -4.95 -16.00 -4.40
CA THR A 72 -5.33 -16.98 -3.38
C THR A 72 -4.19 -17.96 -3.05
N ASN A 73 -3.11 -17.97 -3.84
CA ASN A 73 -1.98 -18.89 -3.66
C ASN A 73 -1.22 -18.71 -2.34
N GLY A 74 -1.36 -17.55 -1.68
CA GLY A 74 -0.69 -17.28 -0.41
C GLY A 74 0.83 -17.47 -0.51
N SER A 75 1.37 -18.40 0.27
CA SER A 75 2.79 -18.76 0.28
C SER A 75 3.30 -19.35 -1.04
N HIS A 76 2.42 -19.89 -1.89
CA HIS A 76 2.76 -20.54 -3.16
C HIS A 76 2.71 -19.57 -4.34
N CYS A 77 2.58 -18.26 -4.08
CA CYS A 77 2.56 -17.29 -5.16
C CYS A 77 3.98 -17.12 -5.74
N LEU A 78 4.09 -17.14 -7.07
CA LEU A 78 5.34 -16.91 -7.80
C LEU A 78 5.79 -15.44 -7.77
N ILE A 79 4.89 -14.51 -7.42
CA ILE A 79 5.28 -13.11 -7.27
C ILE A 79 6.09 -12.93 -6.00
N ASP A 80 7.32 -12.44 -6.20
CA ASP A 80 8.24 -12.15 -5.13
C ASP A 80 7.62 -11.19 -4.12
N TYR A 81 7.85 -11.47 -2.84
CA TYR A 81 7.26 -10.72 -1.72
C TYR A 81 5.72 -10.68 -1.66
N CYS A 82 4.97 -11.45 -2.47
CA CYS A 82 3.50 -11.44 -2.43
C CYS A 82 2.96 -11.83 -1.05
N ASN A 83 3.46 -12.94 -0.51
CA ASN A 83 3.08 -13.40 0.83
C ASN A 83 3.43 -12.35 1.90
N THR A 84 4.64 -11.79 1.86
CA THR A 84 5.08 -10.74 2.80
C THR A 84 4.21 -9.49 2.69
N SER A 85 3.91 -9.04 1.46
CA SER A 85 3.07 -7.87 1.19
C SER A 85 1.64 -8.07 1.66
N LYS A 86 1.07 -9.28 1.49
CA LYS A 86 -0.26 -9.64 2.03
C LYS A 86 -0.27 -9.54 3.54
N GLN A 87 0.73 -10.10 4.21
CA GLN A 87 0.84 -10.01 5.66
C GLN A 87 1.03 -8.57 6.12
N LEU A 88 1.76 -7.75 5.37
CA LEU A 88 1.98 -6.34 5.68
C LEU A 88 0.69 -5.52 5.56
N ILE A 89 -0.10 -5.72 4.51
CA ILE A 89 -1.43 -5.11 4.35
C ILE A 89 -2.36 -5.54 5.48
N LYS A 90 -2.37 -6.85 5.80
CA LYS A 90 -3.18 -7.40 6.89
C LYS A 90 -2.78 -6.78 8.23
N HIS A 91 -1.48 -6.75 8.53
CA HIS A 91 -0.93 -6.11 9.72
C HIS A 91 -1.32 -4.63 9.79
N TRP A 92 -1.19 -3.87 8.70
CA TRP A 92 -1.60 -2.46 8.71
C TRP A 92 -3.08 -2.26 9.06
N ARG A 93 -3.97 -3.12 8.54
CA ARG A 93 -5.43 -3.05 8.78
C ARG A 93 -5.81 -3.46 10.20
N GLU A 94 -5.17 -4.48 10.75
CA GLU A 94 -5.53 -5.05 12.06
C GLU A 94 -4.71 -4.47 13.22
N CYS A 95 -3.49 -4.01 12.96
CA CYS A 95 -2.66 -3.38 13.99
C CYS A 95 -3.37 -2.10 14.44
N GLN A 96 -3.62 -1.95 15.73
CA GLN A 96 -4.13 -0.71 16.33
C GLN A 96 -3.06 0.01 17.16
N ASN A 97 -1.93 -0.66 17.41
CA ASN A 97 -0.86 -0.16 18.26
C ASN A 97 -0.23 1.12 17.68
N ARG A 98 -0.37 2.23 18.42
CA ARG A 98 0.20 3.54 18.05
C ARG A 98 1.72 3.58 18.15
N ALA A 99 2.34 2.66 18.89
CA ALA A 99 3.79 2.52 19.03
C ALA A 99 4.40 1.48 18.08
N CYS A 100 3.61 0.89 17.17
CA CYS A 100 4.13 -0.10 16.21
C CYS A 100 5.21 0.53 15.31
N ALA A 101 6.42 -0.03 15.29
CA ALA A 101 7.55 0.51 14.53
C ALA A 101 7.30 0.59 13.01
N ILE A 102 6.41 -0.24 12.48
CA ILE A 102 5.97 -0.22 11.07
C ILE A 102 4.84 0.80 10.88
N CYS A 103 3.76 0.68 11.66
CA CYS A 103 2.54 1.45 11.44
C CYS A 103 2.58 2.89 11.99
N ALA A 104 3.26 3.13 13.11
CA ALA A 104 3.33 4.44 13.76
C ALA A 104 3.82 5.58 12.83
N PRO A 105 4.96 5.46 12.12
CA PRO A 105 5.41 6.52 11.23
C PRO A 105 4.43 6.78 10.08
N LEU A 106 3.81 5.73 9.57
CA LEU A 106 2.87 5.79 8.44
C LEU A 106 1.56 6.47 8.82
N ARG A 107 1.03 6.19 10.03
CA ARG A 107 -0.17 6.86 10.52
C ARG A 107 0.04 8.36 10.64
N ARG A 108 1.20 8.78 11.15
CA ARG A 108 1.53 10.21 11.21
C ARG A 108 1.53 10.82 9.80
N LEU A 109 2.16 10.18 8.83
CA LEU A 109 2.17 10.65 7.44
C LEU A 109 0.77 10.73 6.82
N GLN A 110 -0.12 9.77 7.09
CA GLN A 110 -1.50 9.82 6.59
C GLN A 110 -2.30 11.01 7.12
N THR A 111 -2.01 11.49 8.34
CA THR A 111 -2.69 12.69 8.87
C THR A 111 -2.33 13.97 8.12
N PHE A 112 -1.16 14.01 7.45
CA PHE A 112 -0.69 15.20 6.74
C PHE A 112 -1.03 15.22 5.25
N GLY A 113 -1.43 14.09 4.64
CA GLY A 113 -1.72 13.99 3.20
C GLY A 113 -3.19 14.12 2.81
N GLY A 114 -4.06 14.46 3.77
CA GLY A 114 -5.50 14.63 3.58
C GLY A 114 -5.94 16.05 3.92
N SER A 115 -5.56 17.01 3.09
CA SER A 115 -6.22 18.32 2.95
C SER A 115 -6.12 18.75 1.50
#